data_AF-W4PJ77-F1
#
_entry.id   AF-W4PJ77-F1
#
_cell.length_a   1.000
_cell.length_b   1.000
_cell.length_c   1.000
_cell.angle_alpha   90.00
_cell.angle_beta   90.00
_cell.angle_gamma   90.00
#
_symmetry.space_group_name_H-M   'P 1'
#
loop_
_entity.id
_entity.type
_entity.pdbx_description
1 polymer ?
#
loop_
_entity_poly.entity_id
_entity_poly.type
_entity_poly.pdbx_seq_one_letter_code
_entity_poly.pdbx_strand_id
1 'polypeptide(L)'
;MKKIIAGVAMLGFLVACGNKKANVDPFASITREVDSIRHKADTVRQQKLPEEPKPTEADESFDDFIYNFASDDELQRKRIKFPLSYYKGDEKIKIEERYWKHDSLFAGQSYYTLLFDREEDMDLVGDTSLTSVQVEWIFMATKMVKKYYFERIKGAWILEAVNMRPAERGEGEGFVEFFVRFASDSLFQSQRVQKPLAFVTTDPDDDFSILETTLDLNQWFAFKPELPTERLSNISYGQRNDDRSPIKILALKGIGNGFSNILYFRRKNGGWELYKFEDTSI
;
A
#
# COMPACT_ATOMS: atom_id res chain seq x y z
N MET A 1 -29.70 31.85 58.29
CA MET A 1 -29.94 31.10 59.54
C MET A 1 -31.17 30.22 59.38
N LYS A 2 -31.09 28.99 59.92
CA LYS A 2 -32.12 27.97 60.16
C LYS A 2 -32.49 26.98 59.03
N LYS A 3 -32.45 25.71 59.46
CA LYS A 3 -32.57 24.40 58.79
C LYS A 3 -34.00 23.86 58.89
N ILE A 4 -34.32 22.78 58.16
CA ILE A 4 -35.11 21.54 58.49
C ILE A 4 -35.43 20.85 57.14
N ILE A 5 -34.80 19.73 56.73
CA ILE A 5 -34.96 18.27 57.03
C ILE A 5 -36.10 17.55 56.28
N ALA A 6 -35.75 16.36 55.75
CA ALA A 6 -36.55 15.23 55.22
C ALA A 6 -37.01 15.38 53.75
N GLY A 7 -36.80 14.44 52.83
CA GLY A 7 -36.41 13.04 52.90
C GLY A 7 -37.41 12.22 52.10
N VAL A 8 -37.07 11.77 50.87
CA VAL A 8 -37.79 10.72 50.13
C VAL A 8 -36.79 9.97 49.25
N ALA A 9 -36.79 8.65 49.43
CA ALA A 9 -36.04 7.67 48.66
C ALA A 9 -36.65 7.46 47.26
N MET A 10 -35.82 7.23 46.24
CA MET A 10 -36.15 6.25 45.20
C MET A 10 -34.92 5.75 44.43
N LEU A 11 -34.92 4.44 44.25
CA LEU A 11 -34.05 3.58 43.44
C LEU A 11 -33.67 4.14 42.05
N GLY A 12 -32.43 3.87 41.62
CA GLY A 12 -31.98 4.08 40.23
C GLY A 12 -30.77 3.21 39.89
N PHE A 13 -31.07 2.02 39.38
CA PHE A 13 -30.27 1.04 38.62
C PHE A 13 -28.75 1.26 38.41
N LEU A 14 -28.02 0.19 38.76
CA LEU A 14 -26.68 -0.16 38.28
C LEU A 14 -26.63 -0.20 36.74
N VAL A 15 -25.88 0.71 36.11
CA VAL A 15 -25.32 0.51 34.76
C VAL A 15 -23.93 1.11 34.70
N ALA A 16 -22.91 0.27 34.87
CA ALA A 16 -21.55 0.56 34.42
C ALA A 16 -21.01 -0.70 33.72
N CYS A 17 -21.58 -1.01 32.55
CA CYS A 17 -20.97 -1.94 31.62
C CYS A 17 -19.80 -1.23 30.92
N GLY A 18 -18.62 -1.84 31.01
CA GLY A 18 -17.41 -1.39 30.34
C GLY A 18 -17.58 -1.41 28.81
N ASN A 19 -17.23 -0.29 28.18
CA ASN A 19 -17.16 -0.16 26.73
C ASN A 19 -15.95 -0.94 26.20
N LYS A 20 -16.16 -2.18 25.74
CA LYS A 20 -15.26 -2.80 24.75
C LYS A 20 -15.74 -2.36 23.37
N LYS A 21 -14.91 -1.59 22.67
CA LYS A 21 -15.09 -1.31 21.23
C LYS A 21 -15.17 -2.66 20.51
N ALA A 22 -16.30 -2.93 19.87
CA ALA A 22 -16.42 -4.08 18.99
C ALA A 22 -15.49 -3.89 17.79
N ASN A 23 -14.55 -4.81 17.62
CA ASN A 23 -13.84 -5.01 16.37
C ASN A 23 -14.88 -5.50 15.35
N VAL A 24 -15.28 -4.63 14.43
CA VAL A 24 -16.21 -4.98 13.37
C VAL A 24 -15.43 -5.77 12.33
N ASP A 25 -15.58 -7.10 12.38
CA ASP A 25 -15.12 -8.00 11.35
C ASP A 25 -15.83 -7.65 10.02
N PRO A 26 -15.10 -7.21 8.96
CA PRO A 26 -15.69 -6.86 7.67
C PRO A 26 -16.39 -8.04 6.97
N PHE A 27 -16.20 -9.26 7.46
CA PHE A 27 -16.69 -10.50 6.85
C PHE A 27 -17.82 -11.18 7.64
N ALA A 28 -18.33 -10.57 8.72
CA ALA A 28 -19.42 -11.13 9.52
C ALA A 28 -20.74 -11.36 8.73
N SER A 29 -20.91 -10.66 7.61
CA SER A 29 -22.03 -10.82 6.69
C SER A 29 -21.84 -11.97 5.67
N ILE A 30 -20.63 -12.51 5.53
CA ILE A 30 -20.29 -13.56 4.55
C ILE A 30 -20.43 -14.97 5.15
N THR A 31 -20.45 -15.11 6.47
CA THR A 31 -20.48 -16.41 7.18
C THR A 31 -21.87 -17.03 7.36
N ARG A 32 -22.96 -16.42 6.85
CA ARG A 32 -24.34 -16.85 7.16
C ARG A 32 -25.13 -17.58 6.07
N GLU A 33 -24.55 -17.87 4.90
CA GLU A 33 -25.32 -18.51 3.81
C GLU A 33 -24.73 -19.82 3.28
N VAL A 34 -24.24 -20.69 4.16
CA VAL A 34 -23.91 -22.07 3.78
C VAL A 34 -24.52 -23.03 4.79
N ASP A 35 -25.82 -23.29 4.66
CA ASP A 35 -26.40 -24.51 5.19
C ASP A 35 -27.57 -24.99 4.31
N SER A 36 -27.65 -26.31 4.18
CA SER A 36 -28.69 -27.13 3.55
C SER A 36 -28.66 -27.35 2.02
N ILE A 37 -27.85 -28.32 1.56
CA ILE A 37 -28.32 -29.28 0.54
C ILE A 37 -27.72 -30.68 0.83
N ARG A 38 -28.59 -31.64 1.17
CA ARG A 38 -28.26 -33.09 1.22
C ARG A 38 -28.41 -33.67 -0.19
N HIS A 39 -27.36 -34.25 -0.75
CA HIS A 39 -27.48 -35.15 -1.91
C HIS A 39 -26.78 -36.50 -1.71
N LYS A 40 -27.46 -37.49 -2.29
CA LYS A 40 -27.24 -38.94 -2.30
C LYS A 40 -25.92 -39.30 -3.00
N ALA A 41 -25.24 -40.33 -2.50
CA ALA A 41 -23.98 -40.81 -3.03
C ALA A 41 -24.15 -41.47 -4.42
N ASP A 42 -23.38 -41.02 -5.40
CA ASP A 42 -22.95 -41.82 -6.55
C ASP A 42 -21.60 -41.30 -7.09
N THR A 43 -20.65 -42.23 -7.22
CA THR A 43 -19.30 -42.16 -7.83
C THR A 43 -18.60 -40.78 -7.88
N VAL A 44 -17.93 -40.42 -6.77
CA VAL A 44 -17.09 -39.22 -6.69
C VAL A 44 -15.75 -39.46 -7.39
N ARG A 45 -15.57 -38.82 -8.55
CA ARG A 45 -14.23 -38.44 -9.04
C ARG A 45 -13.59 -37.65 -7.90
N GLN A 46 -12.56 -38.20 -7.25
CA GLN A 46 -11.86 -37.51 -6.15
C GLN A 46 -11.46 -36.11 -6.63
N GLN A 47 -12.25 -35.09 -6.25
CA GLN A 47 -11.81 -33.72 -6.31
C GLN A 47 -10.63 -33.66 -5.34
N LYS A 48 -9.42 -33.56 -5.89
CA LYS A 48 -8.22 -33.30 -5.11
C LYS A 48 -8.53 -32.02 -4.32
N LEU A 49 -8.66 -32.15 -2.99
CA LEU A 49 -8.81 -30.99 -2.11
C LEU A 49 -7.69 -30.00 -2.47
N PRO A 50 -7.97 -28.69 -2.49
CA PRO A 50 -6.92 -27.70 -2.72
C PRO A 50 -5.77 -28.00 -1.77
N GLU A 51 -4.58 -28.22 -2.33
CA GLU A 51 -3.40 -28.48 -1.50
C GLU A 51 -3.16 -27.22 -0.67
N GLU A 52 -3.10 -27.35 0.65
CA GLU A 52 -2.89 -26.20 1.51
C GLU A 52 -1.54 -25.53 1.16
N PRO A 53 -1.49 -24.19 1.10
CA PRO A 53 -0.27 -23.50 0.72
C PRO A 53 0.81 -23.75 1.76
N LYS A 54 1.94 -24.32 1.33
CA LYS A 54 3.11 -24.58 2.19
C LYS A 54 4.00 -23.34 2.18
N PRO A 55 4.42 -22.81 3.35
CA PRO A 55 5.37 -21.70 3.39
C PRO A 55 6.73 -22.09 2.79
N THR A 56 7.41 -21.12 2.23
CA THR A 56 8.77 -21.17 1.71
C THR A 56 9.66 -20.16 2.45
N GLU A 57 10.97 -20.21 2.26
CA GLU A 57 11.89 -19.22 2.86
C GLU A 57 11.53 -17.78 2.43
N ALA A 58 11.08 -17.61 1.18
CA ALA A 58 10.63 -16.31 0.69
C ALA A 58 9.40 -15.74 1.43
N ASP A 59 8.65 -16.55 2.18
CA ASP A 59 7.48 -16.06 2.94
C ASP A 59 7.85 -15.39 4.27
N GLU A 60 9.13 -15.41 4.67
CA GLU A 60 9.63 -14.74 5.88
C GLU A 60 9.46 -13.20 5.80
N SER A 61 9.69 -12.64 4.62
CA SER A 61 9.50 -11.22 4.31
C SER A 61 8.50 -11.05 3.16
N PHE A 62 7.63 -10.05 3.23
CA PHE A 62 6.74 -9.76 2.10
C PHE A 62 7.51 -9.35 0.84
N ASP A 63 8.65 -8.66 1.00
CA ASP A 63 9.43 -8.13 -0.12
C ASP A 63 10.10 -9.27 -0.92
N ASP A 64 10.63 -10.27 -0.21
CA ASP A 64 11.18 -11.47 -0.84
C ASP A 64 10.07 -12.28 -1.51
N PHE A 65 8.94 -12.48 -0.81
CA PHE A 65 7.78 -13.17 -1.37
C PHE A 65 7.30 -12.51 -2.66
N ILE A 66 7.07 -11.19 -2.66
CA ILE A 66 6.42 -10.51 -3.78
C ILE A 66 7.34 -10.48 -5.01
N TYR A 67 8.65 -10.40 -4.82
CA TYR A 67 9.62 -10.55 -5.90
C TYR A 67 9.56 -11.95 -6.53
N ASN A 68 9.54 -13.00 -5.71
CA ASN A 68 9.43 -14.39 -6.20
C ASN A 68 8.07 -14.63 -6.87
N PHE A 69 6.97 -14.17 -6.26
CA PHE A 69 5.61 -14.25 -6.81
C PHE A 69 5.51 -13.57 -8.18
N ALA A 70 6.16 -12.42 -8.35
CA ALA A 70 6.15 -11.68 -9.60
C ALA A 70 7.09 -12.27 -10.68
N SER A 71 8.05 -13.13 -10.30
CA SER A 71 9.08 -13.64 -11.21
C SER A 71 8.84 -15.09 -11.67
N ASP A 72 8.10 -15.88 -10.90
CA ASP A 72 7.86 -17.31 -11.18
C ASP A 72 6.36 -17.58 -11.44
N ASP A 73 6.00 -18.00 -12.67
CA ASP A 73 4.61 -18.31 -13.04
C ASP A 73 4.02 -19.48 -12.27
N GLU A 74 4.81 -20.53 -11.97
CA GLU A 74 4.31 -21.66 -11.21
C GLU A 74 4.03 -21.30 -9.76
N LEU A 75 4.98 -20.59 -9.13
CA LEU A 75 4.79 -20.09 -7.76
C LEU A 75 3.58 -19.15 -7.72
N GLN A 76 3.50 -18.22 -8.66
CA GLN A 76 2.39 -17.26 -8.75
C GLN A 76 1.04 -17.98 -8.76
N ARG A 77 0.87 -18.99 -9.63
CA ARG A 77 -0.36 -19.79 -9.70
C ARG A 77 -0.69 -20.50 -8.39
N LYS A 78 0.31 -21.09 -7.72
CA LYS A 78 0.16 -21.78 -6.43
C LYS A 78 -0.20 -20.84 -5.28
N ARG A 79 0.11 -19.55 -5.41
CA ARG A 79 -0.09 -18.50 -4.39
C ARG A 79 -1.32 -17.62 -4.67
N ILE A 80 -2.21 -18.04 -5.57
CA ILE A 80 -3.47 -17.36 -5.84
C ILE A 80 -4.63 -18.24 -5.39
N LYS A 81 -5.58 -17.64 -4.66
CA LYS A 81 -6.82 -18.33 -4.32
C LYS A 81 -7.79 -18.32 -5.50
N PHE A 82 -7.86 -19.43 -6.21
CA PHE A 82 -8.82 -19.61 -7.31
C PHE A 82 -10.18 -20.18 -6.84
N PRO A 83 -11.30 -19.77 -7.48
CA PRO A 83 -11.39 -18.68 -8.45
C PRO A 83 -11.16 -17.31 -7.77
N LEU A 84 -10.29 -16.49 -8.38
CA LEU A 84 -9.83 -15.23 -7.79
C LEU A 84 -10.94 -14.20 -7.85
N SER A 85 -11.23 -13.57 -6.70
CA SER A 85 -12.20 -12.47 -6.63
C SER A 85 -11.60 -11.22 -7.26
N TYR A 86 -12.21 -10.74 -8.35
CA TYR A 86 -11.83 -9.53 -9.05
C TYR A 86 -12.97 -8.51 -8.99
N TYR A 87 -12.74 -7.37 -8.34
CA TYR A 87 -13.71 -6.29 -8.21
C TYR A 87 -13.42 -5.22 -9.25
N LYS A 88 -14.46 -4.73 -9.94
CA LYS A 88 -14.38 -3.63 -10.90
C LYS A 88 -15.48 -2.62 -10.62
N GLY A 89 -15.20 -1.62 -9.79
CA GLY A 89 -16.24 -0.79 -9.19
C GLY A 89 -17.19 -1.66 -8.36
N ASP A 90 -18.48 -1.65 -8.68
CA ASP A 90 -19.50 -2.45 -7.97
C ASP A 90 -19.62 -3.89 -8.51
N GLU A 91 -18.98 -4.21 -9.64
CA GLU A 91 -19.06 -5.54 -10.24
C GLU A 91 -18.05 -6.50 -9.59
N LYS A 92 -18.54 -7.69 -9.19
CA LYS A 92 -17.70 -8.79 -8.70
C LYS A 92 -17.59 -9.88 -9.77
N ILE A 93 -16.38 -10.05 -10.28
CA ILE A 93 -15.99 -11.07 -11.26
C ILE A 93 -15.18 -12.16 -10.55
N LYS A 94 -15.28 -13.39 -11.04
CA LYS A 94 -14.45 -14.52 -10.60
C LYS A 94 -13.53 -14.95 -11.74
N ILE A 95 -12.22 -14.89 -11.52
CA ILE A 95 -11.22 -15.34 -12.50
C ILE A 95 -10.86 -16.78 -12.19
N GLU A 96 -11.22 -17.70 -13.08
CA GLU A 96 -10.79 -19.10 -13.01
C GLU A 96 -9.30 -19.24 -13.31
N GLU A 97 -8.64 -20.24 -12.73
CA GLU A 97 -7.19 -20.49 -12.89
C GLU A 97 -6.75 -20.56 -14.36
N ARG A 98 -7.56 -21.20 -15.21
CA ARG A 98 -7.30 -21.31 -16.66
C ARG A 98 -7.25 -19.98 -17.42
N TYR A 99 -7.84 -18.92 -16.85
CA TYR A 99 -7.84 -17.58 -17.44
C TYR A 99 -6.78 -16.67 -16.80
N TRP A 100 -6.08 -17.15 -15.77
CA TRP A 100 -4.98 -16.42 -15.17
C TRP A 100 -3.80 -16.34 -16.13
N LYS A 101 -3.38 -15.10 -16.38
CA LYS A 101 -2.12 -14.77 -17.06
C LYS A 101 -1.14 -14.30 -16.01
N HIS A 102 0.12 -14.73 -16.15
CA HIS A 102 1.21 -14.25 -15.32
C HIS A 102 1.20 -12.72 -15.24
N ASP A 103 1.24 -12.19 -14.02
CA ASP A 103 1.33 -10.76 -13.74
C ASP A 103 2.68 -10.48 -13.08
N SER A 104 3.63 -9.94 -13.85
CA SER A 104 4.98 -9.66 -13.34
C SER A 104 5.05 -8.48 -12.39
N LEU A 105 3.90 -7.87 -12.03
CA LEU A 105 3.81 -6.71 -11.17
C LEU A 105 4.88 -5.67 -11.56
N PHE A 106 5.76 -5.31 -10.62
CA PHE A 106 6.86 -4.36 -10.82
C PHE A 106 8.20 -5.05 -11.13
N ALA A 107 8.32 -6.37 -11.05
CA ALA A 107 9.60 -7.09 -11.16
C ALA A 107 10.35 -6.87 -12.50
N GLY A 108 9.62 -6.53 -13.57
CA GLY A 108 10.21 -6.17 -14.86
C GLY A 108 10.69 -4.72 -15.00
N GLN A 109 10.59 -3.90 -13.95
CA GLN A 109 10.99 -2.49 -13.95
C GLN A 109 12.40 -2.32 -13.36
N SER A 110 13.03 -1.16 -13.58
CA SER A 110 14.33 -0.82 -12.97
C SER A 110 14.20 -0.44 -11.49
N TYR A 111 13.07 0.16 -11.11
CA TYR A 111 12.71 0.53 -9.75
C TYR A 111 11.20 0.44 -9.56
N TYR A 112 10.75 0.41 -8.32
CA TYR A 112 9.36 0.57 -7.92
C TYR A 112 9.23 1.75 -6.94
N THR A 113 8.00 2.21 -6.74
CA THR A 113 7.68 3.31 -5.84
C THR A 113 6.90 2.86 -4.61
N LEU A 114 7.10 3.59 -3.50
CA LEU A 114 6.33 3.52 -2.26
C LEU A 114 5.86 4.93 -1.86
N LEU A 115 4.65 5.01 -1.30
CA LEU A 115 4.03 6.26 -0.85
C LEU A 115 3.79 6.25 0.66
N PHE A 116 4.17 7.35 1.32
CA PHE A 116 3.97 7.57 2.74
C PHE A 116 3.47 8.99 3.02
N ASP A 117 2.78 9.16 4.14
CA ASP A 117 2.40 10.48 4.68
C ASP A 117 3.41 11.02 5.69
N ARG A 118 4.20 10.14 6.31
CA ARG A 118 5.13 10.44 7.39
C ARG A 118 6.40 9.62 7.22
N GLU A 119 7.52 10.20 7.64
CA GLU A 119 8.83 9.55 7.55
C GLU A 119 8.94 8.34 8.49
N GLU A 120 8.40 8.43 9.71
CA GLU A 120 8.30 7.33 10.67
C GLU A 120 7.53 6.10 10.15
N ASP A 121 6.66 6.27 9.14
CA ASP A 121 5.93 5.15 8.53
C ASP A 121 6.81 4.35 7.55
N MET A 122 7.99 4.85 7.18
CA MET A 122 8.94 4.12 6.34
C MET A 122 9.57 2.94 7.08
N ASP A 123 9.62 2.99 8.42
CA ASP A 123 10.11 1.88 9.27
C ASP A 123 9.20 0.64 9.21
N LEU A 124 7.98 0.77 8.67
CA LEU A 124 7.08 -0.37 8.43
C LEU A 124 7.58 -1.26 7.27
N VAL A 125 8.45 -0.74 6.41
CA VAL A 125 9.10 -1.54 5.38
C VAL A 125 10.04 -2.53 6.06
N GLY A 126 9.84 -3.82 5.81
CA GLY A 126 10.58 -4.89 6.48
C GLY A 126 9.94 -5.41 7.77
N ASP A 127 8.75 -4.94 8.17
CA ASP A 127 8.01 -5.56 9.27
C ASP A 127 7.54 -6.98 8.88
N THR A 128 8.25 -7.97 9.40
CA THR A 128 7.98 -9.40 9.17
C THR A 128 6.78 -9.93 9.98
N SER A 129 6.20 -9.13 10.87
CA SER A 129 5.03 -9.52 11.66
C SER A 129 3.72 -9.37 10.88
N LEU A 130 3.72 -8.61 9.78
CA LEU A 130 2.54 -8.33 8.96
C LEU A 130 1.89 -9.60 8.43
N THR A 131 0.56 -9.61 8.44
CA THR A 131 -0.25 -10.71 7.87
C THR A 131 -1.13 -10.28 6.72
N SER A 132 -1.23 -8.97 6.44
CA SER A 132 -2.00 -8.42 5.34
C SER A 132 -1.20 -7.28 4.71
N VAL A 133 -0.99 -7.35 3.40
CA VAL A 133 -0.28 -6.32 2.62
C VAL A 133 -1.04 -6.08 1.32
N GLN A 134 -1.07 -4.84 0.86
CA GLN A 134 -1.67 -4.52 -0.44
C GLN A 134 -0.64 -3.94 -1.40
N VAL A 135 -0.58 -4.50 -2.60
CA VAL A 135 0.20 -3.94 -3.72
C VAL A 135 -0.75 -3.15 -4.61
N GLU A 136 -0.32 -2.00 -5.10
CA GLU A 136 -1.16 -1.13 -5.92
C GLU A 136 -0.43 -0.69 -7.19
N TRP A 137 -1.18 -0.61 -8.29
CA TRP A 137 -0.85 0.19 -9.47
C TRP A 137 -1.75 1.41 -9.51
N ILE A 138 -1.16 2.60 -9.54
CA ILE A 138 -1.83 3.87 -9.75
C ILE A 138 -1.57 4.32 -11.19
N PHE A 139 -2.56 4.18 -12.06
CA PHE A 139 -2.49 4.55 -13.47
C PHE A 139 -2.74 6.06 -13.62
N MET A 140 -1.69 6.80 -13.94
CA MET A 140 -1.70 8.26 -13.90
C MET A 140 -2.60 8.87 -14.97
N ALA A 141 -2.56 8.34 -16.21
CA ALA A 141 -3.38 8.84 -17.32
C ALA A 141 -4.88 8.59 -17.12
N THR A 142 -5.25 7.39 -16.64
CA THR A 142 -6.66 6.99 -16.50
C THR A 142 -7.25 7.27 -15.11
N LYS A 143 -6.42 7.69 -14.15
CA LYS A 143 -6.78 7.87 -12.73
C LYS A 143 -7.45 6.63 -12.14
N MET A 144 -6.91 5.46 -12.45
CA MET A 144 -7.39 4.18 -11.94
C MET A 144 -6.38 3.60 -10.96
N VAL A 145 -6.86 2.89 -9.95
CA VAL A 145 -6.04 2.12 -9.01
C VAL A 145 -6.40 0.65 -9.14
N LYS A 146 -5.40 -0.21 -9.38
CA LYS A 146 -5.51 -1.67 -9.31
C LYS A 146 -4.79 -2.16 -8.07
N LYS A 147 -5.55 -2.63 -7.08
CA LYS A 147 -5.07 -3.10 -5.78
C LYS A 147 -5.11 -4.63 -5.72
N TYR A 148 -4.05 -5.24 -5.22
CA TYR A 148 -3.90 -6.67 -4.99
C TYR A 148 -3.84 -6.89 -3.49
N TYR A 149 -4.64 -7.81 -2.97
CA TYR A 149 -4.75 -8.07 -1.53
C TYR A 149 -4.08 -9.39 -1.20
N PHE A 150 -2.96 -9.31 -0.47
CA PHE A 150 -2.21 -10.47 -0.02
C PHE A 150 -2.43 -10.70 1.47
N GLU A 151 -2.68 -11.96 1.83
CA GLU A 151 -2.84 -12.40 3.23
C GLU A 151 -1.85 -13.52 3.53
N ARG A 152 -1.22 -13.48 4.71
CA ARG A 152 -0.32 -14.55 5.19
C ARG A 152 -1.12 -15.60 5.94
N ILE A 153 -1.44 -16.69 5.26
CA ILE A 153 -2.26 -17.79 5.76
C ILE A 153 -1.35 -18.97 6.12
N LYS A 154 -1.31 -19.32 7.41
CA LYS A 154 -0.43 -20.39 7.94
C LYS A 154 1.05 -20.21 7.52
N GLY A 155 1.51 -18.97 7.47
CA GLY A 155 2.89 -18.62 7.09
C GLY A 155 3.13 -18.49 5.59
N ALA A 156 2.15 -18.74 4.72
CA ALA A 156 2.28 -18.55 3.28
C ALA A 156 1.49 -17.33 2.80
N TRP A 157 2.08 -16.46 1.98
CA TRP A 157 1.39 -15.32 1.40
C TRP A 157 0.52 -15.73 0.21
N ILE A 158 -0.75 -15.31 0.22
CA ILE A 158 -1.76 -15.70 -0.77
C ILE A 158 -2.46 -14.45 -1.32
N LEU A 159 -2.54 -14.35 -2.64
CA LEU A 159 -3.39 -13.36 -3.31
C LEU A 159 -4.87 -13.78 -3.16
N GLU A 160 -5.60 -13.03 -2.36
CA GLU A 160 -7.01 -13.30 -2.03
C GLU A 160 -7.98 -12.57 -2.97
N ALA A 161 -7.62 -11.37 -3.41
CA ALA A 161 -8.46 -10.55 -4.27
C ALA A 161 -7.67 -9.52 -5.07
N VAL A 162 -8.30 -9.02 -6.14
CA VAL A 162 -7.86 -7.86 -6.88
C VAL A 162 -9.03 -6.88 -7.01
N ASN A 163 -8.79 -5.58 -6.86
CA ASN A 163 -9.79 -4.54 -7.04
C ASN A 163 -9.28 -3.47 -7.99
N MET A 164 -10.02 -3.21 -9.06
CA MET A 164 -9.79 -2.11 -9.98
C MET A 164 -10.89 -1.05 -9.81
N ARG A 165 -10.49 0.13 -9.35
CA ARG A 165 -11.40 1.23 -9.03
C ARG A 165 -10.84 2.57 -9.51
N PRO A 166 -11.67 3.59 -9.70
CA PRO A 166 -11.18 4.96 -9.82
C PRO A 166 -10.36 5.35 -8.58
N ALA A 167 -9.32 6.15 -8.77
CA ALA A 167 -8.66 6.84 -7.68
C ALA A 167 -9.68 7.73 -6.95
N GLU A 168 -9.55 7.83 -5.62
CA GLU A 168 -10.40 8.70 -4.82
C GLU A 168 -10.22 10.16 -5.24
N ARG A 169 -11.33 10.89 -5.30
CA ARG A 169 -11.33 12.32 -5.62
C ARG A 169 -11.43 13.10 -4.33
N GLY A 170 -10.33 13.72 -3.93
CA GLY A 170 -10.32 14.74 -2.89
C GLY A 170 -10.73 16.12 -3.41
N GLU A 171 -10.93 17.06 -2.48
CA GLU A 171 -11.04 18.48 -2.82
C GLU A 171 -9.64 19.09 -2.98
N GLY A 172 -9.44 19.92 -4.02
CA GLY A 172 -8.16 20.58 -4.32
C GLY A 172 -7.21 19.74 -5.21
N GLU A 173 -5.96 20.19 -5.36
CA GLU A 173 -4.94 19.50 -6.17
C GLU A 173 -4.55 18.16 -5.51
N GLY A 174 -4.96 17.02 -6.07
CA GLY A 174 -4.56 15.71 -5.57
C GLY A 174 -3.06 15.45 -5.79
N PHE A 175 -2.40 14.70 -4.91
CA PHE A 175 -0.95 14.44 -5.04
C PHE A 175 -0.61 13.74 -6.36
N VAL A 176 -1.36 12.70 -6.74
CA VAL A 176 -1.12 11.98 -8.00
C VAL A 176 -1.28 12.91 -9.19
N GLU A 177 -2.33 13.75 -9.22
CA GLU A 177 -2.58 14.71 -10.31
C GLU A 177 -1.46 15.75 -10.43
N PHE A 178 -1.00 16.28 -9.30
CA PHE A 178 0.19 17.12 -9.22
C PHE A 178 1.41 16.38 -9.79
N PHE A 179 1.65 15.15 -9.33
CA PHE A 179 2.83 14.38 -9.66
C PHE A 179 2.91 14.04 -11.15
N VAL A 180 1.78 13.72 -11.80
CA VAL A 180 1.72 13.50 -13.26
C VAL A 180 2.34 14.70 -13.99
N ARG A 181 1.93 15.91 -13.60
CA ARG A 181 2.41 17.14 -14.23
C ARG A 181 3.85 17.45 -13.81
N PHE A 182 4.19 17.24 -12.54
CA PHE A 182 5.55 17.42 -12.02
C PHE A 182 6.59 16.53 -12.74
N ALA A 183 6.21 15.30 -13.10
CA ALA A 183 7.08 14.35 -13.79
C ALA A 183 7.21 14.60 -15.31
N SER A 184 6.24 15.30 -15.94
CA SER A 184 6.16 15.43 -17.41
C SER A 184 6.34 16.86 -17.94
N ASP A 185 6.15 17.90 -17.13
CA ASP A 185 6.26 19.31 -17.52
C ASP A 185 7.41 19.96 -16.73
N SER A 186 8.58 20.10 -17.36
CA SER A 186 9.79 20.64 -16.72
C SER A 186 9.65 22.10 -16.28
N LEU A 187 8.84 22.90 -16.99
CA LEU A 187 8.57 24.28 -16.58
C LEU A 187 7.73 24.28 -15.30
N PHE A 188 6.68 23.47 -15.24
CA PHE A 188 5.89 23.29 -14.02
C PHE A 188 6.73 22.71 -12.87
N GLN A 189 7.54 21.70 -13.15
CA GLN A 189 8.48 21.12 -12.18
C GLN A 189 9.37 22.21 -11.58
N SER A 190 9.96 23.08 -12.41
CA SER A 190 10.86 24.15 -11.95
C SER A 190 10.21 25.20 -11.04
N GLN A 191 8.89 25.35 -11.12
CA GLN A 191 8.08 26.24 -10.29
C GLN A 191 7.64 25.59 -8.99
N ARG A 192 7.62 24.24 -8.94
CA ARG A 192 7.17 23.43 -7.81
C ARG A 192 8.31 22.75 -7.06
N VAL A 193 9.56 23.14 -7.30
CA VAL A 193 10.72 22.78 -6.49
C VAL A 193 11.06 23.95 -5.57
N GLN A 194 11.16 23.71 -4.26
CA GLN A 194 11.59 24.70 -3.29
C GLN A 194 13.00 25.20 -3.64
N LYS A 195 13.23 26.51 -3.45
CA LYS A 195 14.54 27.14 -3.70
C LYS A 195 15.04 27.81 -2.41
N PRO A 196 16.17 27.34 -1.83
CA PRO A 196 16.94 26.16 -2.23
C PRO A 196 16.23 24.84 -1.85
N LEU A 197 16.55 23.75 -2.56
CA LEU A 197 16.04 22.40 -2.30
C LEU A 197 16.95 21.71 -1.29
N ALA A 198 16.41 21.18 -0.19
CA ALA A 198 17.21 20.39 0.75
C ALA A 198 17.64 19.08 0.10
N PHE A 199 18.90 18.71 0.27
CA PHE A 199 19.46 17.46 -0.25
C PHE A 199 20.25 16.72 0.82
N VAL A 200 19.99 15.43 0.96
CA VAL A 200 20.69 14.54 1.90
C VAL A 200 21.26 13.37 1.10
N THR A 201 22.48 12.98 1.39
CA THR A 201 23.09 11.76 0.83
C THR A 201 23.90 11.03 1.89
N THR A 202 24.15 9.73 1.69
CA THR A 202 25.11 8.97 2.52
C THR A 202 26.53 9.50 2.31
N ASP A 203 27.33 9.51 3.37
CA ASP A 203 28.76 9.81 3.27
C ASP A 203 29.50 8.56 2.75
N PRO A 204 30.22 8.64 1.61
CA PRO A 204 30.97 7.50 1.08
C PRO A 204 32.15 7.07 1.97
N ASP A 205 32.60 7.93 2.90
CA ASP A 205 33.73 7.67 3.79
C ASP A 205 33.29 7.21 5.21
N ASP A 206 32.00 7.33 5.56
CA ASP A 206 31.45 6.92 6.85
C ASP A 206 30.00 6.40 6.72
N ASP A 207 29.85 5.08 6.81
CA ASP A 207 28.58 4.33 6.70
C ASP A 207 27.47 4.79 7.67
N PHE A 208 27.81 5.54 8.73
CA PHE A 208 26.85 6.01 9.74
C PHE A 208 26.49 7.49 9.61
N SER A 209 27.13 8.22 8.70
CA SER A 209 26.95 9.66 8.58
C SER A 209 26.21 10.05 7.31
N ILE A 210 25.50 11.18 7.39
CA ILE A 210 24.76 11.78 6.28
C ILE A 210 25.33 13.16 5.96
N LEU A 211 25.42 13.46 4.68
CA LEU A 211 25.78 14.76 4.17
C LEU A 211 24.52 15.54 3.84
N GLU A 212 24.26 16.60 4.60
CA GLU A 212 23.17 17.54 4.33
C GLU A 212 23.69 18.78 3.59
N THR A 213 23.07 19.10 2.46
CA THR A 213 23.38 20.27 1.67
C THR A 213 22.11 20.80 0.99
N THR A 214 22.26 21.72 0.04
CA THR A 214 21.15 22.20 -0.77
C THR A 214 21.48 22.20 -2.24
N LEU A 215 20.48 21.93 -3.08
CA LEU A 215 20.58 22.01 -4.53
C LEU A 215 19.91 23.28 -5.04
N ASP A 216 20.58 23.94 -5.98
CA ASP A 216 19.90 24.85 -6.89
C ASP A 216 19.10 24.06 -7.95
N LEU A 217 18.36 24.79 -8.78
CA LEU A 217 17.48 24.17 -9.77
C LEU A 217 18.25 23.41 -10.87
N ASN A 218 19.42 23.90 -11.29
CA ASN A 218 20.22 23.22 -12.31
C ASN A 218 20.80 21.93 -11.76
N GLN A 219 21.28 21.96 -10.51
CA GLN A 219 21.76 20.78 -9.81
C GLN A 219 20.64 19.75 -9.61
N TRP A 220 19.43 20.19 -9.22
CA TRP A 220 18.26 19.30 -9.17
C TRP A 220 18.02 18.59 -10.51
N PHE A 221 18.00 19.32 -11.62
CA PHE A 221 17.79 18.70 -12.93
C PHE A 221 18.93 17.76 -13.36
N ALA A 222 20.16 17.99 -12.87
CA ALA A 222 21.30 17.12 -13.12
C ALA A 222 21.28 15.84 -12.28
N PHE A 223 20.76 15.89 -11.04
CA PHE A 223 20.83 14.78 -10.08
C PHE A 223 19.51 14.04 -9.88
N LYS A 224 18.36 14.62 -10.24
CA LYS A 224 17.07 13.96 -10.02
C LYS A 224 17.02 12.57 -10.69
N PRO A 225 16.36 11.59 -10.06
CA PRO A 225 16.13 10.32 -10.72
C PRO A 225 15.19 10.48 -11.92
N GLU A 226 15.11 9.42 -12.73
CA GLU A 226 14.01 9.28 -13.68
C GLU A 226 12.69 9.22 -12.89
N LEU A 227 11.74 10.08 -13.25
CA LEU A 227 10.43 10.11 -12.59
C LEU A 227 9.44 9.32 -13.43
N PRO A 228 8.64 8.42 -12.82
CA PRO A 228 7.65 7.68 -13.58
C PRO A 228 6.58 8.63 -14.12
N THR A 229 6.17 8.40 -15.37
CA THR A 229 5.16 9.23 -16.08
C THR A 229 3.88 8.46 -16.43
N GLU A 230 3.93 7.12 -16.46
CA GLU A 230 2.77 6.28 -16.82
C GLU A 230 1.98 5.75 -15.62
N ARG A 231 2.69 5.18 -14.63
CA ARG A 231 2.10 4.58 -13.43
C ARG A 231 3.05 4.66 -12.22
N LEU A 232 2.46 4.77 -11.03
CA LEU A 232 3.16 4.57 -9.76
C LEU A 232 2.79 3.19 -9.20
N SER A 233 3.73 2.51 -8.57
CA SER A 233 3.40 1.41 -7.66
C SER A 233 3.24 1.93 -6.24
N ASN A 234 2.59 1.14 -5.39
CA ASN A 234 2.70 1.29 -3.94
C ASN A 234 2.61 -0.08 -3.28
N ILE A 235 3.27 -0.25 -2.14
CA ILE A 235 3.07 -1.40 -1.25
C ILE A 235 2.65 -0.84 0.10
N SER A 236 1.45 -1.20 0.53
CA SER A 236 0.85 -0.79 1.79
C SER A 236 1.13 -1.86 2.85
N TYR A 237 2.15 -1.60 3.66
CA TYR A 237 2.54 -2.33 4.88
C TYR A 237 1.68 -1.92 6.09
N GLY A 238 0.64 -1.10 5.89
CA GLY A 238 -0.22 -0.55 6.94
C GLY A 238 0.05 0.93 7.24
N GLN A 239 0.99 1.55 6.52
CA GLN A 239 1.23 2.99 6.63
C GLN A 239 0.00 3.81 6.26
N ARG A 240 -0.09 5.02 6.82
CA ARG A 240 -1.14 5.97 6.44
C ARG A 240 -0.86 6.52 5.03
N ASN A 241 -1.92 6.56 4.22
CA ASN A 241 -1.90 7.12 2.86
C ASN A 241 -3.19 7.90 2.61
N ASP A 242 -3.40 9.00 3.32
CA ASP A 242 -4.58 9.87 3.28
C ASP A 242 -4.43 10.92 2.16
N ASP A 243 -5.47 11.09 1.34
CA ASP A 243 -5.50 12.09 0.26
C ASP A 243 -5.43 13.54 0.80
N ARG A 244 -5.83 13.73 2.05
CA ARG A 244 -5.80 15.03 2.74
C ARG A 244 -4.49 15.30 3.44
N SER A 245 -3.53 14.36 3.41
CA SER A 245 -2.23 14.61 4.01
C SER A 245 -1.59 15.86 3.39
N PRO A 246 -1.02 16.77 4.19
CA PRO A 246 -0.27 17.91 3.68
C PRO A 246 1.15 17.51 3.26
N ILE A 247 1.58 16.28 3.55
CA ILE A 247 2.91 15.73 3.23
C ILE A 247 2.72 14.45 2.42
N LYS A 248 3.55 14.27 1.40
CA LYS A 248 3.70 13.00 0.70
C LYS A 248 5.18 12.72 0.48
N ILE A 249 5.58 11.49 0.78
CA ILE A 249 6.93 10.99 0.59
C ILE A 249 6.85 9.90 -0.46
N LEU A 250 7.61 10.07 -1.53
CA LEU A 250 7.73 9.11 -2.62
C LEU A 250 9.13 8.51 -2.55
N ALA A 251 9.22 7.25 -2.12
CA ALA A 251 10.47 6.50 -2.21
C ALA A 251 10.51 5.75 -3.55
N LEU A 252 11.65 5.81 -4.24
CA LEU A 252 11.99 5.07 -5.43
C LEU A 252 13.06 4.05 -5.04
N LYS A 253 12.76 2.76 -5.19
CA LYS A 253 13.62 1.65 -4.76
C LYS A 253 13.97 0.77 -5.95
N GLY A 254 15.26 0.53 -6.15
CA GLY A 254 15.80 -0.30 -7.22
C GLY A 254 15.33 -1.75 -7.10
N ILE A 255 15.20 -2.41 -8.24
CA ILE A 255 14.92 -3.85 -8.30
C ILE A 255 16.22 -4.59 -8.59
N GLY A 256 16.66 -5.41 -7.64
CA GLY A 256 17.91 -6.18 -7.75
C GLY A 256 19.19 -5.34 -7.72
N ASN A 257 19.12 -4.11 -7.21
CA ASN A 257 20.26 -3.21 -7.02
C ASN A 257 20.03 -2.26 -5.83
N GLY A 258 21.05 -1.53 -5.41
CA GLY A 258 21.00 -0.66 -4.24
C GLY A 258 20.39 0.73 -4.46
N PHE A 259 19.81 1.04 -5.62
CA PHE A 259 19.22 2.36 -5.88
C PHE A 259 18.13 2.71 -4.87
N SER A 260 18.23 3.87 -4.23
CA SER A 260 17.26 4.36 -3.26
C SER A 260 17.22 5.88 -3.26
N ASN A 261 16.14 6.45 -3.78
CA ASN A 261 15.93 7.90 -3.80
C ASN A 261 14.59 8.23 -3.13
N ILE A 262 14.55 9.27 -2.30
CA ILE A 262 13.34 9.65 -1.57
C ILE A 262 13.02 11.11 -1.85
N LEU A 263 11.80 11.37 -2.29
CA LEU A 263 11.31 12.70 -2.65
C LEU A 263 10.22 13.12 -1.68
N TYR A 264 10.43 14.24 -0.99
CA TYR A 264 9.51 14.74 0.02
C TYR A 264 8.75 15.96 -0.53
N PHE A 265 7.44 15.83 -0.55
CA PHE A 265 6.52 16.84 -1.02
C PHE A 265 5.67 17.38 0.13
N ARG A 266 5.35 18.67 0.05
CA ARG A 266 4.43 19.31 0.98
C ARG A 266 3.44 20.21 0.27
N ARG A 267 2.27 20.40 0.85
CA ARG A 267 1.33 21.44 0.44
C ARG A 267 1.73 22.79 1.04
N LYS A 268 1.91 23.79 0.19
CA LYS A 268 2.15 25.19 0.56
C LYS A 268 1.30 26.09 -0.31
N ASN A 269 0.58 27.03 0.31
CA ASN A 269 -0.29 27.99 -0.39
C ASN A 269 -1.28 27.34 -1.38
N GLY A 270 -1.81 26.15 -1.04
CA GLY A 270 -2.79 25.43 -1.86
C GLY A 270 -2.21 24.55 -2.98
N GLY A 271 -0.89 24.52 -3.18
CA GLY A 271 -0.24 23.65 -4.16
C GLY A 271 0.83 22.76 -3.54
N TRP A 272 1.13 21.64 -4.18
CA TRP A 272 2.26 20.77 -3.82
C TRP A 272 3.59 21.32 -4.31
N GLU A 273 4.64 21.21 -3.50
CA GLU A 273 6.03 21.47 -3.88
C GLU A 273 6.97 20.37 -3.33
N LEU A 274 8.04 20.06 -4.08
CA LEU A 274 9.17 19.26 -3.60
C LEU A 274 10.03 20.13 -2.68
N TYR A 275 10.31 19.67 -1.46
CA TYR A 275 11.10 20.45 -0.50
C TYR A 275 12.35 19.74 0.03
N LYS A 276 12.46 18.42 -0.11
CA LYS A 276 13.64 17.63 0.25
C LYS A 276 13.81 16.47 -0.73
N PHE A 277 15.06 16.19 -1.10
CA PHE A 277 15.49 15.04 -1.87
C PHE A 277 16.55 14.28 -1.07
N GLU A 278 16.43 12.97 -0.96
CA GLU A 278 17.47 12.12 -0.39
C GLU A 278 17.94 11.08 -1.39
N ASP A 279 19.26 10.88 -1.45
CA ASP A 279 19.90 9.76 -2.12
C ASP A 279 20.54 8.85 -1.07
N THR A 280 19.95 7.66 -0.90
CA THR A 280 20.43 6.63 0.04
C THR A 280 20.84 5.37 -0.72
N SER A 281 21.27 5.54 -1.97
CA SER A 281 21.70 4.42 -2.80
C SER A 281 22.97 3.76 -2.25
N ILE A 282 23.04 2.43 -2.32
CA ILE A 282 24.17 1.60 -1.84
C ILE A 282 24.83 0.78 -2.96
#